data_AF-A0A935LHE6-F1
#
_entry.id   AF-A0A935LHE6-F1
#
_cell.length_a   1.000
_cell.length_b   1.000
_cell.length_c   1.000
_cell.angle_alpha   90.00
_cell.angle_beta   90.00
_cell.angle_gamma   90.00
#
_symmetry.space_group_name_H-M   'P 1'
#
loop_
_entity.id
_entity.type
_entity.pdbx_description
1 polymer ?
#
loop_
_entity_poly.entity_id
_entity_poly.type
_entity_poly.pdbx_seq_one_letter_code
_entity_poly.pdbx_strand_id
1 'polypeptide(L)'
;MLFVLIVVVAVAKNWALLGDNFTSLAPFAVVLNVGMLCVGFGVAWLARLSRSQSITLGIETAVQNAALALVIASTVLKDDAMAIPGALYGVLMYVGGLVFALTMRRLNPNKICP
;
A
#
# COMPACT_ATOMS: atom_id res chain seq x y z
N MET A 1 -15.15 -5.42 4.23
CA MET A 1 -15.07 -6.83 3.80
C MET A 1 -14.44 -6.98 2.42
N LEU A 2 -14.82 -6.18 1.42
CA LEU A 2 -14.21 -6.17 0.08
C LEU A 2 -12.68 -6.01 0.08
N PHE A 3 -12.15 -5.06 0.86
CA PHE A 3 -10.71 -4.80 0.95
C PHE A 3 -9.90 -6.02 1.41
N VAL A 4 -10.35 -6.71 2.45
CA VAL A 4 -9.70 -7.93 2.97
C VAL A 4 -9.69 -9.03 1.91
N LEU A 5 -10.78 -9.13 1.13
CA LEU A 5 -10.91 -10.13 0.05
C LEU A 5 -9.91 -9.86 -1.08
N ILE A 6 -9.72 -8.60 -1.47
CA ILE A 6 -8.70 -8.19 -2.46
C ILE A 6 -7.30 -8.57 -1.99
N VAL A 7 -6.97 -8.33 -0.72
CA VAL A 7 -5.67 -8.71 -0.14
C VAL A 7 -5.44 -10.22 -0.21
N VAL A 8 -6.43 -11.02 0.22
CA VAL A 8 -6.30 -12.48 0.23
C VAL A 8 -6.11 -13.04 -1.19
N VAL A 9 -6.85 -12.53 -2.18
CA VAL A 9 -6.72 -12.97 -3.58
C VAL A 9 -5.36 -12.58 -4.16
N ALA A 10 -4.88 -11.36 -3.87
CA ALA A 10 -3.58 -10.88 -4.34
C ALA A 10 -2.42 -11.71 -3.76
N VAL A 11 -2.46 -12.04 -2.47
CA VAL A 11 -1.48 -12.92 -1.81
C VAL A 11 -1.49 -14.31 -2.42
N ALA A 12 -2.67 -14.91 -2.59
CA ALA A 12 -2.82 -16.27 -3.11
C ALA A 12 -2.26 -16.41 -4.53
N LYS A 13 -2.50 -15.42 -5.40
CA LYS A 13 -1.99 -15.43 -6.79
C LYS A 13 -0.48 -15.35 -6.90
N ASN A 14 0.20 -14.77 -5.91
CA ASN A 14 1.64 -14.47 -5.97
C ASN A 14 2.48 -15.26 -4.95
N TRP A 15 1.91 -16.32 -4.35
CA TRP A 15 2.47 -17.01 -3.19
C TRP A 15 3.89 -17.57 -3.40
N ALA A 16 4.14 -18.22 -4.55
CA ALA A 16 5.46 -18.78 -4.87
C ALA A 16 6.53 -17.68 -5.06
N LEU A 17 6.18 -16.60 -5.76
CA LEU A 17 7.06 -15.45 -6.02
C LEU A 17 7.37 -14.64 -4.75
N LEU A 18 6.37 -14.52 -3.87
CA LEU A 18 6.54 -13.97 -2.53
C LEU A 18 7.56 -14.83 -1.78
N GLY A 19 7.34 -16.14 -1.61
CA GLY A 19 8.20 -17.02 -0.81
C GLY A 19 9.71 -16.85 -1.03
N ASP A 20 10.16 -16.81 -2.29
CA ASP A 20 11.60 -16.79 -2.62
C ASP A 20 12.26 -15.40 -2.49
N ASN A 21 11.50 -14.32 -2.67
CA ASN A 21 12.03 -12.95 -2.72
C ASN A 21 11.53 -12.05 -1.58
N PHE A 22 10.61 -12.55 -0.74
CA PHE A 22 9.93 -11.76 0.29
C PHE A 22 10.93 -11.16 1.26
N THR A 23 11.85 -11.97 1.78
CA THR A 23 12.77 -11.54 2.85
C THR A 23 13.66 -10.38 2.40
N SER A 24 14.08 -10.38 1.13
CA SER A 24 14.95 -9.35 0.57
C SER A 24 14.18 -8.09 0.16
N LEU A 25 12.98 -8.23 -0.40
CA LEU A 25 12.23 -7.11 -0.98
C LEU A 25 11.20 -6.49 -0.02
N ALA A 26 10.66 -7.27 0.93
CA ALA A 26 9.65 -6.79 1.88
C ALA A 26 10.13 -5.62 2.74
N PRO A 27 11.37 -5.56 3.25
CA PRO A 27 11.85 -4.40 4.00
C PRO A 27 11.76 -3.11 3.17
N PHE A 28 12.20 -3.15 1.91
CA PHE A 28 12.14 -1.99 1.02
C PHE A 28 10.69 -1.59 0.69
N ALA A 29 9.83 -2.58 0.42
CA ALA A 29 8.42 -2.34 0.16
C ALA A 29 7.70 -1.73 1.38
N VAL A 30 8.02 -2.18 2.59
CA VAL A 30 7.47 -1.62 3.84
C VAL A 30 7.97 -0.19 4.06
N VAL A 31 9.27 0.07 3.89
CA VAL A 31 9.84 1.42 4.00
C VAL A 31 9.19 2.36 2.99
N LEU A 32 9.03 1.92 1.75
CA LEU A 32 8.33 2.68 0.71
C LEU A 32 6.88 2.96 1.12
N ASN A 33 6.15 1.95 1.60
CA ASN A 33 4.75 2.11 1.95
C ASN A 33 4.55 3.07 3.12
N VAL A 34 5.33 2.90 4.20
CA VAL A 34 5.29 3.79 5.37
C VAL A 34 5.73 5.20 4.98
N GLY A 35 6.75 5.33 4.14
CA GLY A 35 7.19 6.62 3.60
C GLY A 35 6.07 7.34 2.85
N MET A 36 5.39 6.64 1.94
CA MET A 36 4.27 7.21 1.18
C MET A 36 3.08 7.58 2.08
N LEU A 37 2.73 6.74 3.05
CA LEU A 37 1.69 7.06 4.05
C LEU A 37 2.03 8.35 4.81
N CYS A 38 3.28 8.49 5.25
CA CYS A 38 3.76 9.67 5.98
C CYS A 38 3.78 10.91 5.10
N VAL A 39 4.23 10.79 3.84
CA VAL A 39 4.26 11.91 2.89
C VAL A 39 2.84 12.36 2.56
N GLY A 40 1.94 11.46 2.18
CA GLY A 40 0.56 11.85 1.84
C GLY A 40 -0.20 12.44 3.02
N PHE A 41 -0.09 11.83 4.20
CA PHE A 41 -0.69 12.37 5.41
C PHE A 41 -0.08 13.71 5.81
N GLY A 42 1.26 13.81 5.77
CA GLY A 42 2.00 15.03 6.13
C GLY A 42 1.69 16.19 5.19
N VAL A 43 1.62 15.95 3.89
CA VAL A 43 1.23 16.95 2.88
C VAL A 43 -0.21 17.43 3.11
N ALA A 44 -1.16 16.52 3.33
CA ALA A 44 -2.54 16.90 3.64
C ALA A 44 -2.63 17.74 4.92
N TRP A 45 -1.87 17.34 5.95
CA TRP A 45 -1.82 18.05 7.21
C TRP A 45 -1.21 19.46 7.07
N LEU A 46 -0.11 19.60 6.33
CA LEU A 46 0.50 20.89 6.00
C LEU A 46 -0.45 21.79 5.19
N ALA A 47 -1.24 21.20 4.30
CA ALA A 47 -2.29 21.88 3.56
C ALA A 47 -3.55 22.17 4.41
N ARG A 48 -3.54 21.85 5.71
CA ARG A 48 -4.63 22.11 6.67
C ARG A 48 -5.96 21.42 6.33
N LEU A 49 -5.91 20.24 5.69
CA LEU A 49 -7.11 19.45 5.42
C LEU A 49 -7.66 18.84 6.71
N SER A 50 -8.93 18.42 6.68
CA SER A 50 -9.52 17.70 7.81
C SER A 50 -8.76 16.39 8.07
N ARG A 51 -8.82 15.89 9.31
CA ARG A 51 -8.16 14.61 9.67
C ARG A 51 -8.63 13.44 8.81
N SER A 52 -9.92 13.41 8.48
CA SER A 52 -10.49 12.38 7.60
C SER A 52 -9.83 12.42 6.22
N GLN A 53 -9.77 13.62 5.61
CA GLN A 53 -9.12 13.81 4.31
C GLN A 53 -7.61 13.51 4.35
N SER A 54 -6.93 13.84 5.47
CA SER A 54 -5.51 13.55 5.61
C SER A 54 -5.21 12.05 5.69
N ILE A 55 -6.06 11.29 6.38
CA ILE A 55 -5.98 9.83 6.40
C ILE A 55 -6.24 9.26 5.01
N THR A 56 -7.29 9.75 4.32
CA THR A 56 -7.59 9.34 2.95
C THR A 56 -6.42 9.61 2.02
N LEU A 57 -5.84 10.81 2.03
CA LEU A 57 -4.73 11.16 1.16
C LEU A 57 -3.47 10.33 1.45
N GLY A 58 -3.19 10.05 2.73
CA GLY A 58 -2.13 9.12 3.12
C GLY A 58 -2.33 7.73 2.50
N ILE A 59 -3.54 7.19 2.58
CA ILE A 59 -3.84 5.87 2.00
C ILE A 59 -3.79 5.90 0.47
N GLU A 60 -4.36 6.91 -0.19
CA GLU A 60 -4.36 7.02 -1.65
C GLU A 60 -2.96 7.16 -2.24
N THR A 61 -2.06 7.87 -1.56
CA THR A 61 -0.67 8.00 -1.99
C THR A 61 0.13 6.72 -1.76
N ALA A 62 -0.15 5.99 -0.67
CA ALA A 62 0.52 4.73 -0.38
C ALA A 62 0.03 3.56 -1.24
N VAL A 63 -1.24 3.55 -1.63
CA VAL A 63 -1.83 2.51 -2.47
C VAL A 63 -1.57 2.86 -3.94
N GLN A 64 -0.60 2.19 -4.54
CA GLN A 64 -0.22 2.41 -5.93
C GLN A 64 -0.93 1.42 -6.88
N ASN A 65 -0.86 1.67 -8.19
CA ASN A 65 -1.43 0.77 -9.18
C ASN A 65 -0.46 -0.38 -9.53
N ALA A 66 -0.63 -1.52 -8.86
CA ALA A 66 0.19 -2.71 -9.09
C ALA A 66 0.07 -3.28 -10.52
N ALA A 67 -1.10 -3.18 -11.15
CA ALA A 67 -1.29 -3.69 -12.52
C ALA A 67 -0.47 -2.87 -13.53
N LEU A 68 -0.46 -1.54 -13.37
CA LEU A 68 0.37 -0.66 -14.20
C LEU A 68 1.86 -0.96 -14.01
N ALA A 69 2.30 -1.20 -12.77
CA ALA A 69 3.69 -1.55 -12.49
C ALA A 69 4.12 -2.85 -13.20
N LEU A 70 3.26 -3.89 -13.18
CA LEU A 70 3.51 -5.14 -13.91
C LEU A 70 3.61 -4.93 -15.42
N VAL A 71 2.67 -4.16 -16.00
CA VAL A 71 2.69 -3.87 -17.43
C VAL A 71 3.95 -3.10 -17.82
N ILE A 72 4.37 -2.11 -17.04
CA ILE A 72 5.60 -1.35 -17.29
C ILE A 72 6.84 -2.25 -17.24
N ALA A 73 6.92 -3.15 -16.26
CA ALA A 73 8.05 -4.08 -16.14
C ALA A 73 8.20 -4.97 -17.40
N SER A 74 7.11 -5.61 -17.83
CA SER A 74 7.17 -6.55 -18.97
C SER A 74 7.21 -5.85 -20.33
N THR A 75 6.56 -4.69 -20.49
CA THR A 75 6.45 -4.05 -21.82
C THR A 75 7.48 -2.95 -22.08
N VAL A 76 7.76 -2.12 -21.07
CA VAL A 76 8.66 -0.97 -21.22
C VAL A 76 10.09 -1.37 -20.87
N LEU A 77 10.27 -1.97 -19.69
CA LEU A 77 11.59 -2.41 -19.23
C LEU A 77 12.02 -3.73 -19.90
N LYS A 78 11.05 -4.53 -20.37
CA LYS A 78 11.28 -5.86 -20.97
C LYS A 78 12.06 -6.79 -20.02
N ASP A 79 11.79 -6.66 -18.73
CA ASP A 79 12.41 -7.47 -17.68
C ASP A 79 11.34 -7.94 -16.71
N ASP A 80 11.00 -9.22 -16.80
CA ASP A 80 9.99 -9.85 -15.93
C ASP A 80 10.48 -9.99 -14.48
N ALA A 81 11.79 -9.95 -14.21
CA ALA A 81 12.29 -9.90 -12.84
C ALA A 81 11.89 -8.57 -12.16
N MET A 82 11.75 -7.49 -12.93
CA MET A 82 11.30 -6.19 -12.43
C MET A 82 9.79 -6.12 -12.14
N ALA A 83 9.02 -7.15 -12.52
CA ALA A 83 7.62 -7.28 -12.13
C ALA A 83 7.46 -7.73 -10.66
N ILE A 84 8.48 -8.42 -10.12
CA ILE A 84 8.46 -9.01 -8.77
C ILE A 84 8.28 -7.96 -7.67
N PRO A 85 9.05 -6.85 -7.63
CA PRO A 85 8.84 -5.81 -6.63
C PRO A 85 7.45 -5.16 -6.72
N GLY A 86 6.91 -4.98 -7.94
CA GLY A 86 5.59 -4.43 -8.17
C GLY A 86 4.46 -5.32 -7.64
N ALA A 87 4.55 -6.63 -7.89
CA ALA A 87 3.61 -7.62 -7.35
C ALA A 87 3.66 -7.67 -5.81
N LEU A 88 4.87 -7.71 -5.26
CA LEU A 88 5.10 -7.80 -3.81
C LEU A 88 4.62 -6.54 -3.09
N TYR A 89 4.95 -5.36 -3.61
CA TYR A 89 4.44 -4.09 -3.08
C TYR A 89 2.91 -4.02 -3.19
N GLY A 90 2.34 -4.48 -4.30
CA GLY A 90 0.89 -4.53 -4.52
C GLY A 90 0.12 -5.31 -3.46
N VAL A 91 0.76 -6.28 -2.81
CA VAL A 91 0.19 -7.00 -1.65
C VAL A 91 0.42 -6.22 -0.36
N LEU A 92 1.67 -5.83 -0.10
CA LEU A 92 2.08 -5.23 1.17
C LEU A 92 1.43 -3.85 1.41
N MET A 93 1.18 -3.09 0.35
CA MET A 93 0.58 -1.76 0.46
C MET A 93 -0.81 -1.79 1.11
N TYR A 94 -1.57 -2.86 0.88
CA TYR A 94 -2.89 -3.00 1.49
C TYR A 94 -2.79 -3.38 2.97
N VAL A 95 -1.81 -4.20 3.34
CA VAL A 95 -1.54 -4.53 4.75
C VAL A 95 -1.13 -3.26 5.51
N GLY A 96 -0.20 -2.49 4.96
CA GLY A 96 0.24 -1.22 5.54
C GLY A 96 -0.89 -0.20 5.66
N GLY A 97 -1.69 -0.04 4.60
CA GLY A 97 -2.88 0.82 4.61
C GLY A 97 -3.92 0.42 5.66
N LEU A 98 -4.17 -0.89 5.83
CA LEU A 98 -5.08 -1.40 6.86
C LEU A 98 -4.57 -1.13 8.27
N VAL A 99 -3.28 -1.42 8.53
CA VAL A 99 -2.64 -1.16 9.83
C VAL A 99 -2.71 0.34 10.15
N PHE A 100 -2.42 1.19 9.18
CA PHE A 100 -2.51 2.64 9.33
C PHE A 100 -3.94 3.10 9.64
N ALA A 101 -4.93 2.64 8.87
CA ALA A 101 -6.34 2.96 9.09
C ALA A 101 -6.83 2.52 10.48
N LEU A 102 -6.49 1.31 10.91
CA LEU A 102 -6.83 0.79 12.24
C LEU A 102 -6.15 1.58 13.36
N THR A 103 -4.87 1.94 13.18
CA THR A 103 -4.11 2.75 14.13
C THR A 103 -4.75 4.13 14.27
N MET A 104 -5.06 4.80 13.16
CA MET A 104 -5.69 6.12 13.16
C MET A 104 -7.11 6.13 13.72
N ARG A 105 -7.84 5.02 13.59
CA ARG A 105 -9.15 4.79 14.23
C ARG A 105 -9.02 4.65 15.74
N ARG A 106 -8.05 3.89 16.23
CA ARG A 106 -7.80 3.73 17.69
C ARG A 106 -7.40 5.04 18.35
N LEU A 107 -6.65 5.88 17.64
CA LEU A 107 -6.24 7.21 18.12
C LEU A 107 -7.38 8.24 18.12
N ASN A 108 -8.56 7.92 17.57
CA ASN A 108 -9.70 8.83 17.57
C ASN A 108 -11.05 8.11 17.69
N PRO A 109 -11.41 7.62 18.90
CA PRO A 109 -12.67 6.93 19.13
C PRO A 109 -13.92 7.85 18.99
N ASN A 110 -13.74 9.18 19.00
CA ASN A 110 -14.85 10.14 19.15
C ASN A 110 -15.39 10.78 17.88
N LYS A 111 -15.12 10.23 16.68
CA LYS A 111 -15.84 10.62 15.46
C LYS A 111 -16.13 9.40 14.58
N ILE A 112 -17.02 8.53 15.06
CA ILE A 112 -18.00 7.92 14.16
C ILE A 112 -18.91 9.09 13.78
N CYS A 113 -18.88 9.49 12.51
CA CYS A 113 -19.65 10.64 12.00
C CYS A 113 -21.14 10.55 12.38
N PRO A 114 -21.91 11.66 12.32
CA PRO A 114 -23.26 11.57 11.81
C PRO A 114 -23.26 11.07 10.35
#